data_AF-A0A8A6C8U3-F1
#
_entry.id   AF-A0A8A6C8U3-F1
#
_cell.length_a   1.000
_cell.length_b   1.000
_cell.length_c   1.000
_cell.angle_alpha   90.00
_cell.angle_beta   90.00
_cell.angle_gamma   90.00
#
_symmetry.space_group_name_H-M   'P 1'
#
loop_
_entity.id
_entity.type
_entity.pdbx_description
1 polymer ?
#
loop_
_entity_poly.entity_id
_entity_poly.type
_entity_poly.pdbx_seq_one_letter_code
_entity_poly.pdbx_strand_id
1 'polypeptide(L)'
;MMQWILLTLLIIFNFIFMNMKHPLAMGLILLIQTTLVTMSSGLMTKSFWFSYILFLVFLGGMLVLFIYVTSLASNEMFTFSIKLLLISSMIFSIMIIMLFFMDKNLLLQYQNLEIKSIYEMNSYLMENSLSLNKLYNYPTNLLTILLMNYLLITLIAVVKITKLFKGPLRPMFN
;
A
#
# COMPACT_ATOMS: atom_id res chain seq x y z
N MET A 1 20.19 -2.61 -6.44
CA MET A 1 20.01 -3.98 -5.91
C MET A 1 18.84 -4.03 -4.94
N MET A 2 18.83 -3.14 -3.94
CA MET A 2 17.75 -3.05 -2.95
C MET A 2 16.33 -2.97 -3.55
N GLN A 3 16.14 -2.16 -4.58
CA GLN A 3 14.85 -2.03 -5.26
C GLN A 3 14.36 -3.35 -5.88
N TRP A 4 15.26 -4.13 -6.48
CA TRP A 4 14.89 -5.42 -7.04
C TRP A 4 14.55 -6.43 -5.95
N ILE A 5 15.27 -6.42 -4.83
CA ILE A 5 14.94 -7.26 -3.66
C ILE A 5 13.54 -6.89 -3.13
N LEU A 6 13.19 -5.60 -3.09
CA LEU A 6 11.85 -5.17 -2.68
C LEU A 6 10.78 -5.61 -3.69
N LEU A 7 11.06 -5.55 -4.99
CA LEU A 7 10.15 -6.04 -6.03
C LEU A 7 9.96 -7.56 -5.98
N THR A 8 11.00 -8.34 -5.68
CA THR A 8 10.86 -9.80 -5.54
C THR A 8 10.04 -10.16 -4.31
N LEU A 9 10.23 -9.46 -3.19
CA LEU A 9 9.39 -9.60 -2.01
C LEU A 9 7.92 -9.27 -2.32
N LEU A 10 7.65 -8.20 -3.06
CA LEU A 10 6.29 -7.85 -3.49
C LEU A 10 5.61 -8.97 -4.30
N ILE A 11 6.34 -9.59 -5.23
CA ILE A 11 5.79 -10.70 -6.03
C ILE A 11 5.45 -11.90 -5.14
N ILE A 12 6.30 -12.22 -4.17
CA ILE A 12 6.05 -13.32 -3.23
C ILE A 12 4.81 -13.06 -2.39
N PHE A 13 4.68 -11.87 -1.79
CA PHE A 13 3.50 -11.54 -0.98
C PHE A 13 2.20 -11.49 -1.78
N ASN A 14 2.23 -11.04 -3.04
CA ASN A 14 1.07 -11.13 -3.93
C ASN A 14 0.63 -12.58 -4.17
N PHE A 15 1.59 -13.49 -4.39
CA PHE A 15 1.27 -14.91 -4.58
C PHE A 15 0.71 -15.55 -3.30
N ILE A 16 1.25 -15.19 -2.14
CA ILE A 16 0.73 -15.63 -0.84
C ILE A 16 -0.70 -15.11 -0.66
N PHE A 17 -0.94 -13.82 -0.94
CA PHE A 17 -2.25 -13.19 -0.82
C PHE A 17 -3.33 -13.92 -1.62
N MET A 18 -3.05 -14.26 -2.88
CA MET A 18 -4.02 -14.90 -3.77
C MET A 18 -4.47 -16.30 -3.29
N ASN A 19 -3.65 -16.96 -2.46
CA ASN A 19 -3.92 -18.32 -1.97
C ASN A 19 -4.52 -18.36 -0.55
N MET A 20 -4.56 -17.22 0.15
CA MET A 20 -5.07 -17.17 1.52
C MET A 20 -6.59 -17.01 1.54
N LYS A 21 -7.24 -17.80 2.40
CA LYS A 21 -8.72 -17.78 2.57
C LYS A 21 -9.15 -17.06 3.84
N HIS A 22 -8.33 -17.09 4.89
CA HIS A 22 -8.70 -16.53 6.18
C HIS A 22 -8.62 -14.99 6.16
N PRO A 23 -9.71 -14.26 6.48
CA PRO A 23 -9.77 -12.81 6.26
C PRO A 23 -8.80 -12.03 7.17
N LEU A 24 -8.52 -12.52 8.38
CA LEU A 24 -7.46 -11.97 9.25
C LEU A 24 -6.07 -12.07 8.60
N ALA A 25 -5.74 -13.23 8.02
CA ALA A 25 -4.44 -13.45 7.39
C ALA A 25 -4.31 -12.61 6.11
N MET A 26 -5.41 -12.46 5.37
CA MET A 26 -5.50 -11.58 4.22
C MET A 26 -5.22 -10.11 4.62
N GLY A 27 -5.76 -9.64 5.74
CA GLY A 27 -5.48 -8.30 6.28
C GLY A 27 -4.02 -8.10 6.70
N LEU A 28 -3.41 -9.11 7.36
CA LEU A 28 -2.00 -9.05 7.74
C LEU A 28 -1.07 -9.02 6.52
N ILE A 29 -1.37 -9.81 5.49
CA ILE A 29 -0.58 -9.82 4.24
C ILE A 29 -0.70 -8.48 3.52
N LEU A 30 -1.88 -7.86 3.51
CA LEU A 30 -2.06 -6.52 2.94
C LEU A 30 -1.20 -5.48 3.67
N LEU A 31 -1.16 -5.50 5.00
CA LEU A 31 -0.30 -4.59 5.76
C LEU A 31 1.18 -4.75 5.36
N ILE A 32 1.69 -5.98 5.28
CA ILE A 32 3.08 -6.24 4.87
C ILE A 32 3.31 -5.83 3.41
N GLN A 33 2.37 -6.10 2.51
CA GLN A 33 2.48 -5.69 1.12
C GLN A 33 2.54 -4.16 1.01
N THR A 34 1.76 -3.43 1.80
CA THR A 34 1.71 -1.97 1.71
C THR A 34 2.98 -1.31 2.22
N THR A 35 3.58 -1.86 3.27
CA THR A 35 4.89 -1.39 3.74
C THR A 35 5.94 -1.61 2.64
N LEU A 36 5.94 -2.77 1.97
CA LEU A 36 6.85 -3.05 0.85
C LEU A 36 6.61 -2.13 -0.35
N VAL A 37 5.35 -1.79 -0.69
CA VAL A 37 5.02 -0.85 -1.77
C VAL A 37 5.48 0.57 -1.43
N THR A 38 5.30 1.01 -0.18
CA THR A 38 5.76 2.36 0.23
C THR A 38 7.28 2.49 0.17
N MET A 39 8.00 1.43 0.57
CA MET A 39 9.46 1.39 0.46
C MET A 39 9.93 1.32 -1.00
N SER A 40 9.27 0.54 -1.85
CA SER A 40 9.66 0.46 -3.28
C SER A 40 9.34 1.75 -4.03
N SER A 41 8.18 2.36 -3.81
CA SER A 41 7.81 3.64 -4.41
C SER A 41 8.71 4.78 -3.92
N GLY A 42 9.05 4.83 -2.63
CA GLY A 42 9.95 5.85 -2.08
C GLY A 42 11.36 5.82 -2.66
N LEU A 43 11.85 4.63 -3.09
CA LEU A 43 13.13 4.53 -3.81
C LEU A 43 13.05 4.98 -5.27
N MET A 44 11.87 4.95 -5.88
CA MET A 44 11.66 5.30 -7.29
C MET A 44 11.36 6.79 -7.48
N THR A 45 10.71 7.40 -6.49
CA THR A 45 10.30 8.79 -6.56
C THR A 45 11.43 9.72 -6.16
N LYS A 46 11.31 10.96 -6.63
CA LYS A 46 12.25 12.05 -6.35
C LYS A 46 12.16 12.59 -4.91
N SER A 47 11.05 12.34 -4.23
CA SER A 47 10.85 12.66 -2.82
C SER A 47 10.03 11.58 -2.13
N PHE A 48 10.20 11.42 -0.82
CA PHE A 48 9.47 10.40 -0.05
C PHE A 48 8.03 10.84 0.32
N TRP A 49 7.66 12.09 0.05
CA TRP A 49 6.36 12.65 0.46
C TRP A 49 5.16 11.86 -0.05
N PHE A 50 5.18 11.43 -1.31
CA PHE A 50 4.12 10.60 -1.88
C PHE A 50 4.06 9.20 -1.27
N SER A 51 5.21 8.55 -1.04
CA SER A 51 5.25 7.25 -0.35
C SER A 51 4.73 7.33 1.08
N TYR A 52 4.98 8.43 1.79
CA TYR A 52 4.45 8.65 3.14
C TYR A 52 2.93 8.83 3.16
N ILE A 53 2.36 9.60 2.22
CA ILE A 53 0.90 9.74 2.11
C ILE A 53 0.25 8.39 1.81
N LEU A 54 0.84 7.60 0.90
CA LEU A 54 0.35 6.27 0.58
C LEU A 54 0.35 5.38 1.82
N PHE A 55 1.42 5.41 2.62
CA PHE A 55 1.51 4.65 3.86
C PHE A 55 0.40 5.03 4.85
N LEU A 56 0.21 6.32 5.12
CA LEU A 56 -0.76 6.79 6.12
C LEU A 56 -2.21 6.48 5.74
N VAL A 57 -2.59 6.78 4.49
CA VAL A 57 -3.97 6.57 4.03
C VAL A 57 -4.31 5.08 4.02
N PHE A 58 -3.39 4.24 3.55
CA PHE A 58 -3.65 2.81 3.44
C PHE A 58 -3.65 2.12 4.80
N LEU A 59 -2.69 2.44 5.68
CA LEU A 59 -2.64 1.86 7.02
C LEU A 59 -3.87 2.27 7.85
N GLY A 60 -4.30 3.53 7.75
CA GLY A 60 -5.54 4.00 8.38
C GLY A 60 -6.78 3.24 7.91
N GLY A 61 -6.94 3.06 6.59
CA GLY A 61 -8.07 2.31 6.03
C GLY A 61 -8.05 0.82 6.39
N MET A 62 -6.87 0.20 6.41
CA MET A 62 -6.73 -1.22 6.75
C MET A 62 -7.02 -1.52 8.22
N LEU A 63 -6.71 -0.61 9.14
CA LEU A 63 -7.07 -0.77 10.55
C LEU A 63 -8.59 -0.79 10.77
N VAL A 64 -9.33 0.06 10.05
CA VAL A 64 -10.81 0.06 10.12
C VAL A 64 -11.38 -1.26 9.61
N LEU A 65 -10.86 -1.76 8.47
CA LEU A 65 -11.24 -3.07 7.93
C LEU A 65 -10.90 -4.22 8.90
N PHE A 66 -9.77 -4.15 9.58
CA PHE A 66 -9.35 -5.15 10.56
C PHE A 66 -10.33 -5.27 11.73
N ILE A 67 -10.78 -4.13 12.28
CA ILE A 67 -11.78 -4.08 13.35
C ILE A 67 -13.12 -4.64 12.84
N TYR A 68 -13.52 -4.28 11.62
CA TYR A 68 -14.77 -4.76 11.04
C TYR A 68 -14.78 -6.30 10.88
N VAL A 69 -13.70 -6.87 10.33
CA VAL A 69 -13.58 -8.31 10.10
C VAL A 69 -13.53 -9.10 11.41
N THR A 70 -12.77 -8.64 12.41
CA THR A 70 -12.71 -9.31 13.72
C THR A 70 -14.04 -9.25 14.48
N SER A 71 -14.88 -8.24 14.22
CA SER A 71 -16.23 -8.17 14.79
C SER A 71 -17.25 -9.11 14.14
N LEU A 72 -17.01 -9.55 12.90
CA LEU A 72 -17.97 -10.31 12.09
C LEU A 72 -17.64 -11.79 11.95
N ALA A 73 -16.35 -12.15 11.93
CA ALA A 73 -15.92 -13.53 11.74
C ALA A 73 -15.51 -14.17 13.08
N SER A 74 -15.95 -15.41 13.31
CA SER A 74 -15.40 -16.25 14.37
C SER A 74 -13.92 -16.52 14.10
N ASN A 75 -13.09 -16.53 15.15
CA ASN A 75 -11.68 -16.88 15.07
C ASN A 75 -11.51 -18.37 14.71
N GLU A 76 -11.52 -18.69 13.41
CA GLU A 76 -11.15 -20.02 12.92
C GLU A 76 -9.64 -20.25 13.10
N MET A 77 -9.25 -21.50 13.36
CA MET A 77 -7.84 -21.85 13.50
C MET A 77 -7.12 -21.69 12.17
N PHE A 78 -6.03 -20.93 12.18
CA PHE A 78 -5.21 -20.69 11.01
C PHE A 78 -4.42 -21.95 10.61
N THR A 79 -4.60 -22.43 9.37
CA THR A 79 -3.84 -23.57 8.83
C THR A 79 -2.79 -23.10 7.83
N PHE A 80 -1.53 -23.37 8.12
CA PHE A 80 -0.41 -23.06 7.23
C PHE A 80 -0.29 -24.11 6.14
N SER A 81 -0.21 -23.69 4.87
CA SER A 81 -0.02 -24.62 3.75
C SER A 81 1.47 -24.77 3.39
N ILE A 82 2.01 -25.97 3.61
CA ILE A 82 3.40 -26.32 3.25
C ILE A 82 3.64 -26.15 1.74
N LYS A 83 2.62 -26.42 0.92
CA LYS A 83 2.67 -26.21 -0.53
C LYS A 83 2.94 -24.75 -0.91
N LEU A 84 2.32 -23.80 -0.19
CA LEU A 84 2.53 -22.37 -0.44
C LEU A 84 3.96 -21.95 -0.10
N LEU A 85 4.48 -22.45 1.02
CA LEU A 85 5.86 -22.22 1.43
C LEU A 85 6.84 -22.71 0.36
N LEU A 86 6.66 -23.94 -0.14
CA LEU A 86 7.52 -24.50 -1.20
C LEU A 86 7.43 -23.70 -2.51
N ILE A 87 6.25 -23.28 -2.93
CA ILE A 87 6.13 -22.46 -4.15
C ILE A 87 6.80 -21.09 -3.95
N SER A 88 6.59 -20.46 -2.79
CA SER A 88 7.20 -19.16 -2.49
C SER A 88 8.73 -19.22 -2.42
N SER A 89 9.30 -20.31 -1.90
CA SER A 89 10.75 -20.50 -1.85
C SER A 89 11.35 -20.75 -3.23
N MET A 90 10.65 -21.47 -4.11
CA MET A 90 11.08 -21.65 -5.50
C MET A 90 11.04 -20.34 -6.29
N ILE A 91 10.01 -19.51 -6.10
CA ILE A 91 9.96 -18.19 -6.74
C ILE A 91 11.15 -17.34 -6.26
N PHE A 92 11.45 -17.37 -4.96
CA PHE A 92 12.56 -16.60 -4.41
C PHE A 92 13.92 -17.05 -4.95
N SER A 93 14.15 -18.36 -5.06
CA SER A 93 15.41 -18.90 -5.57
C SER A 93 15.64 -18.54 -7.04
N ILE A 94 14.60 -18.65 -7.88
CA ILE A 94 14.67 -18.23 -9.30
C ILE A 94 15.02 -16.74 -9.40
N MET A 95 14.37 -15.91 -8.59
CA MET A 95 14.62 -14.47 -8.62
C MET A 95 16.02 -14.09 -8.16
N ILE A 96 16.58 -14.79 -7.18
CA ILE A 96 17.98 -14.59 -6.76
C ILE A 96 18.94 -14.94 -7.91
N ILE A 97 18.69 -16.05 -8.61
CA ILE A 97 19.52 -16.46 -9.75
C ILE A 97 19.49 -15.37 -10.84
N MET A 98 18.30 -14.83 -11.14
CA MET A 98 18.16 -13.74 -12.11
C MET A 98 18.96 -12.49 -11.70
N LEU A 99 19.03 -12.17 -10.41
CA LEU A 99 19.80 -11.02 -9.92
C LEU A 99 21.31 -11.17 -10.14
N PHE A 100 21.84 -12.40 -10.11
CA PHE A 100 23.26 -12.63 -10.39
C PHE A 100 23.63 -12.41 -11.85
N PHE A 101 22.71 -12.64 -12.78
CA PHE A 101 22.93 -12.46 -14.22
C PHE A 101 22.60 -11.05 -14.74
N MET A 102 22.04 -10.17 -13.90
CA MET A 102 21.70 -8.82 -14.31
C MET A 102 22.94 -7.92 -14.37
N ASP A 103 23.09 -7.19 -15.48
CA ASP A 103 24.13 -6.19 -15.61
C ASP A 103 23.99 -5.07 -14.58
N LYS A 104 25.12 -4.63 -14.02
CA LYS A 104 25.19 -3.54 -13.03
C LYS A 104 24.57 -2.24 -13.52
N ASN A 105 24.54 -1.99 -14.83
CA ASN A 105 23.94 -0.79 -15.42
C ASN A 105 22.41 -0.87 -15.57
N LEU A 106 21.84 -2.08 -15.65
CA LEU A 106 20.38 -2.29 -15.67
C LEU A 106 19.75 -2.14 -14.28
N LEU A 107 20.57 -2.08 -13.24
CA LEU A 107 20.17 -1.62 -11.92
C LEU A 107 19.95 -0.13 -11.96
N LEU A 108 18.81 0.27 -12.53
CA LEU A 108 18.24 1.60 -12.45
C LEU A 108 18.26 2.03 -10.99
N GLN A 109 19.26 2.81 -10.66
CA GLN A 109 19.39 3.47 -9.39
C GLN A 109 18.75 4.83 -9.59
N TYR A 110 17.43 4.87 -9.45
CA TYR A 110 16.76 6.15 -9.28
C TYR A 110 17.32 6.76 -8.00
N GLN A 111 18.18 7.77 -8.17
CA GLN A 111 18.64 8.54 -7.03
C GLN A 111 17.49 9.43 -6.59
N ASN A 112 17.04 9.22 -5.37
CA ASN A 112 16.10 10.10 -4.73
C ASN A 112 16.73 11.50 -4.62
N LEU A 113 16.01 12.55 -4.99
CA LEU A 113 16.59 13.90 -5.01
C LEU A 113 16.93 14.37 -3.60
N GLU A 114 16.19 13.92 -2.58
CA GLU A 114 16.52 14.18 -1.18
C GLU A 114 17.92 13.65 -0.82
N ILE A 115 18.28 12.45 -1.29
CA ILE A 115 19.63 11.89 -1.09
C ILE A 115 20.66 12.70 -1.89
N LYS A 116 20.32 13.11 -3.11
CA LYS A 116 21.19 13.93 -3.96
C LYS A 116 21.44 15.32 -3.37
N SER A 117 20.46 15.93 -2.71
CA SER A 117 20.60 17.22 -2.00
C SER A 117 21.51 17.16 -0.78
N ILE A 118 21.69 15.98 -0.17
CA ILE A 118 22.68 15.76 0.89
C ILE A 118 24.10 15.73 0.28
N TYR A 119 24.24 15.21 -0.95
CA TYR A 119 25.52 15.16 -1.66
C TYR A 119 25.88 16.49 -2.36
N GLU A 120 24.87 17.19 -2.87
CA GLU A 120 24.98 18.51 -3.48
C GLU A 120 24.42 19.53 -2.50
N MET A 121 25.30 20.19 -1.73
CA MET A 121 25.01 21.31 -0.80
C MET A 121 24.39 22.57 -1.47
N ASN A 122 23.64 22.40 -2.55
CA ASN A 122 23.08 23.45 -3.37
C ASN A 122 21.59 23.19 -3.59
N SER A 123 20.78 23.35 -2.55
CA SER A 123 19.50 24.09 -2.63
C SER A 123 18.70 23.95 -1.34
N TYR A 124 18.46 25.06 -0.66
CA TYR A 124 17.50 25.18 0.45
C TYR A 124 16.05 25.37 -0.04
N LEU A 125 15.77 25.12 -1.32
CA LEU A 125 14.40 25.15 -1.81
C LEU A 125 13.75 23.82 -1.45
N MET A 126 12.68 23.88 -0.65
CA MET A 126 11.85 22.73 -0.32
C MET A 126 11.28 22.14 -1.62
N GLU A 127 11.93 21.10 -2.16
CA GLU A 127 11.65 20.52 -3.49
C GLU A 127 10.17 20.14 -3.66
N ASN A 128 9.49 19.79 -2.56
CA ASN A 128 8.08 19.38 -2.56
C ASN A 128 7.08 20.55 -2.73
N SER A 129 7.47 21.80 -2.45
CA SER A 129 6.54 22.94 -2.52
C SER A 129 6.10 23.24 -3.96
N LEU A 130 7.00 23.08 -4.93
CA LEU A 130 6.73 23.36 -6.34
C LEU A 130 5.82 22.32 -6.99
N SER A 131 5.91 21.04 -6.61
CA SER A 131 5.01 20.00 -7.12
C SER A 131 3.61 20.14 -6.50
N LEU A 132 3.53 20.52 -5.23
CA LEU A 132 2.28 20.76 -4.52
C LEU A 132 1.53 21.99 -5.04
N ASN A 133 2.23 23.09 -5.27
CA ASN A 133 1.61 24.32 -5.76
C ASN A 133 1.00 24.13 -7.15
N LYS A 134 1.51 23.19 -7.96
CA LYS A 134 0.89 22.84 -9.24
C LYS A 134 -0.50 22.22 -9.09
N LEU A 135 -0.81 21.51 -7.99
CA LEU A 135 -2.14 20.90 -7.82
C LEU A 135 -3.24 21.97 -7.69
N TYR A 136 -2.97 23.06 -6.99
CA TYR A 136 -3.94 24.14 -6.76
C TYR A 136 -3.93 25.22 -7.84
N ASN A 137 -2.87 25.29 -8.64
CA ASN A 137 -2.79 26.24 -9.74
C ASN A 137 -3.59 25.75 -10.97
N TYR A 138 -3.97 26.70 -11.81
CA TYR A 138 -4.57 26.41 -13.12
C TYR A 138 -3.55 25.68 -14.02
N PRO A 139 -3.94 24.66 -14.81
CA PRO A 139 -5.29 24.14 -15.06
C PRO A 139 -5.75 23.01 -14.12
N THR A 140 -4.86 22.48 -13.30
CA THR A 140 -5.07 21.30 -12.45
C THR A 140 -6.02 21.53 -11.26
N ASN A 141 -6.32 22.78 -10.91
CA ASN A 141 -7.30 23.12 -9.89
C ASN A 141 -8.71 22.55 -10.16
N LEU A 142 -9.09 22.33 -11.42
CA LEU A 142 -10.38 21.67 -11.72
C LEU A 142 -10.46 20.24 -11.13
N LEU A 143 -9.32 19.54 -11.11
CA LEU A 143 -9.22 18.19 -10.57
C LEU A 143 -9.39 18.18 -9.04
N THR A 144 -8.87 19.20 -8.34
CA THR A 144 -9.03 19.31 -6.88
C THR A 144 -10.48 19.60 -6.51
N ILE A 145 -11.16 20.50 -7.23
CA ILE A 145 -12.59 20.81 -7.02
C ILE A 145 -13.45 19.55 -7.24
N LEU A 146 -13.14 18.74 -8.25
CA LEU A 146 -13.86 17.49 -8.52
C LEU A 146 -13.70 16.49 -7.36
N LEU A 147 -12.50 16.32 -6.81
CA LEU A 147 -12.24 15.42 -5.68
C LEU A 147 -12.97 15.87 -4.40
N MET A 148 -13.06 17.17 -4.13
CA MET A 148 -13.83 17.69 -2.99
C MET A 148 -15.31 17.33 -3.10
N ASN A 149 -15.91 17.55 -4.28
CA ASN A 149 -17.31 17.18 -4.52
C ASN A 149 -17.52 15.66 -4.43
N TYR A 150 -16.57 14.86 -4.92
CA TYR A 150 -16.64 13.40 -4.80
C TYR A 150 -16.68 12.96 -3.33
N LEU A 151 -15.76 13.46 -2.49
CA LEU A 151 -15.73 13.13 -1.05
C LEU A 151 -17.00 13.59 -0.31
N LEU A 152 -17.59 14.72 -0.71
CA LEU A 152 -18.85 15.19 -0.13
C LEU A 152 -20.02 14.25 -0.47
N ILE A 153 -20.11 13.82 -1.74
CA ILE A 153 -21.16 12.90 -2.18
C ILE A 153 -21.00 11.53 -1.50
N THR A 154 -19.78 11.01 -1.36
CA THR A 154 -19.56 9.72 -0.69
C THR A 154 -19.98 9.77 0.77
N LEU A 155 -19.72 10.86 1.50
CA LEU A 155 -20.19 11.02 2.87
C LEU A 155 -21.73 11.01 2.97
N ILE A 156 -22.43 11.74 2.09
CA ILE A 156 -23.91 11.73 2.05
C ILE A 156 -24.44 10.32 1.74
N ALA A 157 -23.81 9.62 0.80
CA ALA A 157 -24.18 8.25 0.44
C ALA A 157 -23.99 7.28 1.61
N VAL A 158 -22.83 7.32 2.28
CA VAL A 158 -22.54 6.48 3.46
C VAL A 158 -23.57 6.70 4.57
N VAL A 159 -23.91 7.96 4.88
CA VAL A 159 -24.94 8.28 5.90
C VAL A 159 -26.32 7.76 5.50
N LYS A 160 -26.68 7.76 4.21
CA LYS A 160 -27.96 7.17 3.75
C LYS A 160 -27.96 5.64 3.87
N ILE A 161 -26.84 4.98 3.57
CA ILE A 161 -26.72 3.51 3.65
C ILE A 161 -26.74 3.03 5.10
N THR A 162 -26.10 3.75 6.03
CA THR A 162 -26.05 3.36 7.45
C THR A 162 -27.36 3.59 8.20
N LYS A 163 -28.25 4.47 7.71
CA LYS A 163 -29.59 4.73 8.30
C LYS A 163 -30.62 3.62 7.98
N LEU A 164 -30.21 2.36 8.02
CA LEU A 164 -31.13 1.22 7.93
C LEU A 164 -31.70 0.90 9.31
N PHE A 165 -32.94 1.34 9.57
CA PHE A 165 -33.71 0.99 10.76
C PHE A 165 -34.27 -0.44 10.63
N LYS A 166 -33.42 -1.46 10.70
CA LYS A 166 -33.87 -2.83 10.95
C LYS A 166 -33.30 -3.28 12.28
N GLY A 167 -34.14 -3.95 13.09
CA GLY A 167 -33.84 -4.37 14.45
C GLY A 167 -32.55 -5.20 14.55
N PRO A 168 -32.04 -5.44 15.77
CA PRO A 168 -30.72 -6.00 15.99
C PRO A 168 -30.52 -7.31 15.22
N LEU A 169 -29.40 -7.44 14.51
CA LEU A 169 -28.98 -8.63 13.77
C LEU A 169 -28.77 -9.87 14.66
N ARG A 170 -28.81 -9.71 15.99
CA ARG A 170 -28.71 -10.80 16.96
C ARG A 170 -30.11 -11.08 17.51
N PRO A 171 -30.72 -12.26 17.25
CA PRO A 171 -31.90 -12.64 18.01
C PRO A 171 -31.48 -12.73 19.47
N MET A 172 -32.11 -11.92 20.33
CA MET A 172 -32.14 -12.21 21.75
C MET A 172 -32.94 -13.51 21.91
N PHE A 173 -32.24 -14.62 22.06
CA PHE A 173 -32.85 -15.84 22.54
C PHE A 173 -33.21 -15.59 24.01
N ASN A 174 -34.51 -15.44 24.28
CA ASN A 174 -35.09 -15.65 25.61
C ASN A 174 -35.33 -17.15 25.83
#